data_AF-A0A7X8WCJ4-F1
#
_entry.id   AF-A0A7X8WCJ4-F1
#
_cell.length_a   1.000
_cell.length_b   1.000
_cell.length_c   1.000
_cell.angle_alpha   90.00
_cell.angle_beta   90.00
_cell.angle_gamma   90.00
#
_symmetry.space_group_name_H-M   'P 1'
#
loop_
_entity.id
_entity.type
_entity.pdbx_description
1 polymer ?
#
loop_
_entity_poly.entity_id
_entity_poly.type
_entity_poly.pdbx_seq_one_letter_code
_entity_poly.pdbx_strand_id
1 'polypeptide(L)'
;MEESIFFGLGKLKKTKPDSLISADGKVNDFDSFFLILALIFNDIKGLVYFDRFVKLKKPANLNIVSGENGEYFGLNTQIFKMAASNLFEFMMLLEKNRNIIDSDKFLSYLRKLSNDNKSLWNLLYHVVFSKDEILVPDKLDFKNILIQIRSNVSFHYYQSGKPLANGFREHFFKNSKINKESRDYAYYSIKQSAFDENRFYYADAAITAYISKILNDAGDTETISGRIIQLSGFVSLVIVGLLDIYLQEKKCF
;
A
#
# COMPACT_ATOMS: atom_id res chain seq x y z
N MET A 1 20.95 22.54 -6.84
CA MET A 1 21.55 21.29 -6.34
C MET A 1 20.51 20.21 -6.57
N GLU A 2 20.79 19.26 -7.46
CA GLU A 2 19.99 18.04 -7.51
C GLU A 2 20.22 17.30 -6.19
N GLU A 3 19.20 17.21 -5.34
CA GLU A 3 19.23 16.27 -4.23
C GLU A 3 19.34 14.87 -4.83
N SER A 4 20.55 14.31 -4.80
CA SER A 4 20.74 12.92 -5.17
C SER A 4 19.93 12.06 -4.22
N ILE A 5 19.12 11.15 -4.78
CA ILE A 5 18.36 10.18 -3.99
C ILE A 5 19.39 9.23 -3.37
N PHE A 6 19.85 9.54 -2.17
CA PHE A 6 20.77 8.70 -1.44
C PHE A 6 20.04 7.47 -0.91
N PHE A 7 20.45 6.28 -1.36
CA PHE A 7 19.97 5.02 -0.78
C PHE A 7 20.67 4.81 0.57
N GLY A 8 20.04 5.25 1.66
CA GLY A 8 20.50 5.05 3.04
C GLY A 8 20.47 3.60 3.49
N LEU A 9 21.31 2.76 2.89
CA LEU A 9 21.38 1.33 3.14
C LEU A 9 22.25 1.02 4.36
N GLY A 10 21.84 0.02 5.14
CA GLY A 10 22.69 -0.57 6.16
C GLY A 10 23.85 -1.38 5.57
N LYS A 11 24.79 -1.81 6.41
CA LYS A 11 25.90 -2.69 5.99
C LYS A 11 25.36 -3.99 5.38
N LEU A 12 25.96 -4.42 4.27
CA LEU A 12 25.67 -5.71 3.67
C LEU A 12 26.02 -6.85 4.64
N LYS A 13 25.07 -7.76 4.83
CA LYS A 13 25.22 -9.00 5.57
C LYS A 13 24.93 -10.17 4.61
N LYS A 14 25.49 -11.34 4.88
CA LYS A 14 25.30 -12.54 4.06
C LYS A 14 25.00 -13.76 4.92
N THR A 15 24.27 -14.71 4.35
CA THR A 15 24.05 -16.06 4.87
C THR A 15 24.08 -17.04 3.69
N LYS A 16 24.24 -18.35 3.95
CA LYS A 16 24.16 -19.37 2.90
C LYS A 16 22.71 -19.51 2.42
N PRO A 17 22.45 -19.64 1.10
CA PRO A 17 21.09 -19.84 0.58
C PRO A 17 20.37 -21.01 1.23
N ASP A 18 21.07 -22.15 1.39
CA ASP A 18 20.53 -23.38 1.98
C ASP A 18 20.10 -23.22 3.45
N SER A 19 20.59 -22.20 4.17
CA SER A 19 20.10 -21.92 5.52
C SER A 19 18.75 -21.20 5.53
N LEU A 20 18.40 -20.52 4.44
CA LEU A 20 17.11 -19.86 4.26
C LEU A 20 16.09 -20.79 3.63
N ILE A 21 16.42 -21.44 2.51
CA ILE A 21 15.54 -22.35 1.78
C ILE A 21 16.36 -23.57 1.34
N SER A 22 15.89 -24.76 1.70
CA SER A 22 16.58 -26.02 1.37
C SER A 22 16.61 -26.27 -0.14
N ALA A 23 17.76 -26.74 -0.64
CA ALA A 23 17.94 -27.16 -2.02
C ALA A 23 17.31 -28.52 -2.35
N ASP A 24 16.88 -29.29 -1.35
CA ASP A 24 16.31 -30.65 -1.53
C ASP A 24 14.87 -30.66 -2.10
N GLY A 25 14.32 -29.48 -2.41
CA GLY A 25 12.99 -29.31 -2.99
C GLY A 25 11.84 -29.45 -1.99
N LYS A 26 12.11 -29.70 -0.70
CA LYS A 26 11.07 -29.71 0.33
C LYS A 26 10.72 -28.29 0.73
N VAL A 27 9.45 -27.93 0.54
CA VAL A 27 8.93 -26.63 0.97
C VAL A 27 8.82 -26.61 2.49
N ASN A 28 9.54 -25.67 3.11
CA ASN A 28 9.33 -25.31 4.50
C ASN A 28 8.42 -24.08 4.55
N ASP A 29 7.18 -24.25 5.02
CA ASP A 29 6.18 -23.17 5.04
C ASP A 29 6.62 -22.00 5.92
N PHE A 30 7.31 -22.26 7.04
CA PHE A 30 7.81 -21.22 7.94
C PHE A 30 8.86 -20.35 7.25
N ASP A 31 9.85 -20.98 6.62
CA ASP A 31 10.91 -20.25 5.90
C ASP A 31 10.36 -19.52 4.66
N SER A 32 9.42 -20.15 3.96
CA SER A 32 8.71 -19.55 2.81
C SER A 32 7.89 -18.33 3.24
N PHE A 33 7.24 -18.39 4.40
CA PHE A 33 6.51 -17.26 4.98
C PHE A 33 7.45 -16.06 5.25
N PHE A 34 8.63 -16.29 5.82
CA PHE A 34 9.62 -15.22 6.02
C PHE A 34 10.18 -14.65 4.72
N LEU A 35 10.34 -15.48 3.67
CA LEU A 35 10.68 -14.98 2.34
C LEU A 35 9.60 -14.04 1.79
N ILE A 36 8.32 -14.40 1.95
CA ILE A 36 7.20 -13.55 1.52
C ILE A 36 7.19 -12.23 2.31
N LEU A 37 7.41 -12.27 3.63
CA LEU A 37 7.52 -11.05 4.45
C LEU A 37 8.65 -10.14 3.94
N ALA A 38 9.81 -10.70 3.57
CA ALA A 38 10.92 -9.93 3.01
C ALA A 38 10.54 -9.22 1.69
N LEU A 39 9.76 -9.87 0.83
CA LEU A 39 9.27 -9.27 -0.41
C LEU A 39 8.26 -8.15 -0.13
N ILE A 40 7.31 -8.35 0.78
CA ILE A 40 6.35 -7.31 1.18
C ILE A 40 7.08 -6.07 1.72
N PHE A 41 8.12 -6.26 2.53
CA PHE A 41 8.94 -5.13 2.97
C PHE A 41 9.59 -4.38 1.81
N ASN A 42 10.14 -5.09 0.82
CA ASN A 42 10.73 -4.46 -0.36
C ASN A 42 9.69 -3.68 -1.18
N ASP A 43 8.48 -4.22 -1.34
CA ASP A 43 7.38 -3.53 -2.04
C ASP A 43 6.97 -2.24 -1.33
N ILE A 44 6.79 -2.30 0.00
CA ILE A 44 6.49 -1.10 0.81
C ILE A 44 7.64 -0.09 0.73
N LYS A 45 8.89 -0.55 0.81
CA LYS A 45 10.07 0.32 0.70
C LYS A 45 10.14 1.01 -0.66
N GLY A 46 9.84 0.29 -1.74
CA GLY A 46 9.73 0.84 -3.09
C GLY A 46 8.67 1.95 -3.18
N LEU A 47 7.49 1.71 -2.60
CA LEU A 47 6.43 2.72 -2.52
C LEU A 47 6.85 3.96 -1.73
N VAL A 48 7.57 3.79 -0.62
CA VAL A 48 8.11 4.92 0.16
C VAL A 48 9.10 5.75 -0.66
N TYR A 49 9.97 5.12 -1.45
CA TYR A 49 10.86 5.88 -2.34
C TYR A 49 10.10 6.59 -3.44
N PHE A 50 9.07 5.95 -4.00
CA PHE A 50 8.22 6.57 -5.01
C PHE A 50 7.47 7.79 -4.45
N ASP A 51 6.90 7.69 -3.24
CA ASP A 51 6.29 8.80 -2.52
C ASP A 51 7.26 9.97 -2.28
N ARG A 52 8.48 9.68 -1.84
CA ARG A 52 9.53 10.70 -1.68
C ARG A 52 9.85 11.40 -2.99
N PHE A 53 10.03 10.63 -4.07
CA PHE A 53 10.29 11.19 -5.39
C PHE A 53 9.16 12.11 -5.85
N VAL A 54 7.90 11.67 -5.72
CA VAL A 54 6.73 12.47 -6.10
C VAL A 54 6.65 13.75 -5.27
N LYS A 55 6.91 13.70 -3.96
CA LYS A 55 6.92 14.87 -3.07
C LYS A 55 7.98 15.91 -3.46
N LEU A 56 9.14 15.47 -3.94
CA LEU A 56 10.18 16.38 -4.47
C LEU A 56 9.75 17.10 -5.76
N LYS A 57 8.77 16.54 -6.48
CA LYS A 57 8.21 17.10 -7.71
C LYS A 57 6.88 17.83 -7.48
N LYS A 58 6.55 18.17 -6.23
CA LYS A 58 5.33 18.92 -5.89
C LYS A 58 5.29 20.26 -6.64
N PRO A 59 4.26 20.53 -7.48
CA PRO A 59 4.12 21.80 -8.17
C PRO A 59 3.95 22.98 -7.20
N ALA A 60 4.38 24.17 -7.62
CA ALA A 60 4.37 25.37 -6.78
C ALA A 60 2.95 25.83 -6.43
N ASN A 61 1.98 25.62 -7.35
CA ASN A 61 0.59 26.00 -7.16
C ASN A 61 -0.34 24.84 -7.51
N LEU A 62 -0.94 24.22 -6.50
CA LEU A 62 -1.86 23.10 -6.65
C LEU A 62 -3.30 23.51 -7.00
N ASN A 63 -3.60 24.82 -7.06
CA ASN A 63 -4.96 25.32 -7.27
C ASN A 63 -5.31 25.62 -8.74
N ILE A 64 -4.38 25.37 -9.67
CA ILE A 64 -4.60 25.56 -11.11
C ILE A 64 -4.81 24.22 -11.82
N VAL A 65 -5.55 24.24 -12.92
CA VAL A 65 -5.61 23.08 -13.81
C VAL A 65 -4.39 23.10 -14.73
N SER A 66 -3.52 22.10 -14.59
CA SER A 66 -2.31 21.95 -15.40
C SER A 66 -1.91 20.49 -15.53
N GLY A 67 -1.10 20.19 -16.56
CA GLY A 67 -0.55 18.85 -16.76
C GLY A 67 0.34 18.40 -15.60
N GLU A 68 1.13 19.30 -15.01
CA GLU A 68 1.98 19.04 -13.85
C GLU A 68 1.17 18.69 -12.59
N ASN A 69 0.07 19.43 -12.33
CA ASN A 69 -0.82 19.12 -11.22
C ASN A 69 -1.53 17.79 -11.43
N GLY A 70 -2.01 17.54 -12.65
CA GLY A 70 -2.64 16.28 -13.01
C GLY A 70 -1.68 15.09 -12.83
N GLU A 71 -0.43 15.24 -13.26
CA GLU A 71 0.65 14.27 -13.06
C GLU A 71 0.86 13.99 -11.57
N TYR A 72 1.13 15.05 -10.80
CA TYR A 72 1.37 14.95 -9.36
C TYR A 72 0.23 14.27 -8.61
N PHE A 73 -1.03 14.69 -8.83
CA PHE A 73 -2.18 14.11 -8.14
C PHE A 73 -2.43 12.65 -8.54
N GLY A 74 -2.27 12.32 -9.81
CA GLY A 74 -2.48 10.95 -10.24
C GLY A 74 -1.35 10.01 -9.79
N LEU A 75 -0.10 10.48 -9.67
CA LEU A 75 0.98 9.70 -9.02
C LEU A 75 0.71 9.49 -7.52
N ASN A 76 0.23 10.50 -6.81
CA ASN A 76 -0.20 10.34 -5.41
C ASN A 76 -1.34 9.32 -5.27
N THR A 77 -2.30 9.34 -6.21
CA THR A 77 -3.40 8.36 -6.26
C THR A 77 -2.88 6.95 -6.52
N GLN A 78 -1.90 6.80 -7.41
CA GLN A 78 -1.21 5.54 -7.67
C GLN A 78 -0.53 5.00 -6.41
N ILE A 79 0.22 5.83 -5.69
CA ILE A 79 0.87 5.45 -4.42
C ILE A 79 -0.17 4.99 -3.40
N PHE A 80 -1.24 5.77 -3.21
CA PHE A 80 -2.29 5.45 -2.25
C PHE A 80 -2.96 4.11 -2.55
N LYS A 81 -3.39 3.88 -3.79
CA LYS A 81 -4.09 2.64 -4.14
C LYS A 81 -3.16 1.42 -4.03
N MET A 82 -1.86 1.57 -4.34
CA MET A 82 -0.88 0.51 -4.13
C MET A 82 -0.64 0.22 -2.65
N ALA A 83 -0.55 1.25 -1.79
CA ALA A 83 -0.43 1.08 -0.35
C ALA A 83 -1.64 0.32 0.24
N ALA A 84 -2.86 0.72 -0.14
CA ALA A 84 -4.09 0.04 0.26
C ALA A 84 -4.14 -1.41 -0.21
N SER A 85 -3.68 -1.69 -1.44
CA SER A 85 -3.68 -3.04 -2.00
C SER A 85 -2.64 -3.93 -1.34
N ASN A 86 -1.42 -3.43 -1.12
CA ASN A 86 -0.38 -4.16 -0.41
C ASN A 86 -0.79 -4.46 1.04
N LEU A 87 -1.47 -3.51 1.68
CA LEU A 87 -2.03 -3.72 3.01
C LEU A 87 -3.09 -4.84 3.01
N PHE A 88 -4.00 -4.85 2.03
CA PHE A 88 -4.97 -5.94 1.86
C PHE A 88 -4.29 -7.30 1.69
N GLU A 89 -3.33 -7.40 0.75
CA GLU A 89 -2.63 -8.66 0.47
C GLU A 89 -1.81 -9.13 1.69
N PHE A 90 -1.24 -8.21 2.47
CA PHE A 90 -0.60 -8.53 3.75
C PHE A 90 -1.60 -9.12 4.75
N MET A 91 -2.77 -8.51 4.92
CA MET A 91 -3.81 -9.05 5.81
C MET A 91 -4.26 -10.45 5.38
N MET A 92 -4.47 -10.66 4.08
CA MET A 92 -4.83 -11.98 3.54
C MET A 92 -3.72 -13.00 3.73
N LEU A 93 -2.45 -12.60 3.62
CA LEU A 93 -1.31 -13.46 3.91
C LEU A 93 -1.34 -13.91 5.38
N LEU A 94 -1.57 -12.98 6.31
CA LEU A 94 -1.64 -13.32 7.72
C LEU A 94 -2.78 -14.30 8.01
N GLU A 95 -3.97 -14.05 7.47
CA GLU A 95 -5.11 -14.98 7.61
C GLU A 95 -4.79 -16.39 7.08
N LYS A 96 -4.20 -16.46 5.88
CA LYS A 96 -3.88 -17.74 5.23
C LYS A 96 -2.82 -18.53 5.99
N ASN A 97 -1.92 -17.86 6.70
CA ASN A 97 -0.78 -18.47 7.41
C ASN A 97 -1.00 -18.48 8.94
N ARG A 98 -2.25 -18.48 9.40
CA ARG A 98 -2.57 -18.48 10.83
C ARG A 98 -1.90 -19.62 11.60
N ASN A 99 -1.81 -20.81 11.00
CA ASN A 99 -1.10 -21.95 11.57
C ASN A 99 0.38 -21.66 11.87
N ILE A 100 1.05 -20.84 11.05
CA ILE A 100 2.43 -20.40 11.27
C ILE A 100 2.46 -19.35 12.38
N ILE A 101 1.56 -18.36 12.32
CA ILE A 101 1.51 -17.23 13.26
C ILE A 101 1.21 -17.68 14.69
N ASP A 102 0.28 -18.62 14.84
CA ASP A 102 -0.13 -19.14 16.15
C ASP A 102 0.83 -20.24 16.66
N SER A 103 1.89 -20.58 15.91
CA SER A 103 2.87 -21.59 16.33
C SER A 103 3.78 -21.10 17.45
N ASP A 104 4.20 -22.01 18.33
CA ASP A 104 5.16 -21.72 19.41
C ASP A 104 6.45 -21.07 18.89
N LYS A 105 6.90 -21.51 17.70
CA LYS A 105 8.09 -20.96 17.06
C LYS A 105 7.89 -19.48 16.73
N PHE A 106 6.79 -19.11 16.07
CA PHE A 106 6.52 -17.70 15.74
C PHE A 106 6.28 -16.85 17.00
N LEU A 107 5.52 -17.37 17.98
CA LEU A 107 5.31 -16.71 19.26
C LEU A 107 6.63 -16.46 20.02
N SER A 108 7.64 -17.33 19.85
CA SER A 108 8.98 -17.09 20.39
C SER A 108 9.69 -15.91 19.72
N TYR A 109 9.44 -15.65 18.43
CA TYR A 109 9.99 -14.49 17.72
C TYR A 109 9.30 -13.21 18.16
N LEU A 110 7.97 -13.23 18.29
CA LEU A 110 7.21 -12.09 18.81
C LEU A 110 7.68 -11.67 20.20
N ARG A 111 8.00 -12.63 21.08
CA ARG A 111 8.56 -12.34 22.41
C ARG A 111 9.92 -11.62 22.38
N LYS A 112 10.70 -11.77 21.31
CA LYS A 112 12.00 -11.13 21.12
C LYS A 112 11.92 -9.74 20.49
N LEU A 113 10.78 -9.34 19.93
CA LEU A 113 10.58 -7.99 19.39
C LEU A 113 10.68 -6.92 20.50
N SER A 114 11.04 -5.69 20.11
CA SER A 114 10.93 -4.51 20.98
C SER A 114 9.48 -4.28 21.42
N ASN A 115 9.28 -3.60 22.54
CA ASN A 115 7.94 -3.30 23.05
C ASN A 115 7.09 -2.50 22.04
N ASP A 116 7.73 -1.57 21.31
CA ASP A 116 7.08 -0.82 20.24
C ASP A 116 6.61 -1.74 19.11
N ASN A 117 7.50 -2.60 18.60
CA ASN A 117 7.14 -3.53 17.52
C ASN A 117 6.10 -4.56 17.95
N LYS A 118 6.11 -5.00 19.22
CA LYS A 118 5.05 -5.85 19.79
C LYS A 118 3.70 -5.14 19.81
N SER A 119 3.69 -3.87 20.21
CA SER A 119 2.47 -3.07 20.26
C SER A 119 1.89 -2.87 18.85
N LEU A 120 2.75 -2.60 17.87
CA LEU A 120 2.37 -2.52 16.46
C LEU A 120 1.86 -3.87 15.92
N TRP A 121 2.54 -4.98 16.25
CA TRP A 121 2.07 -6.32 15.89
C TRP A 121 0.69 -6.61 16.48
N ASN A 122 0.46 -6.30 17.75
CA ASN A 122 -0.83 -6.52 18.40
C ASN A 122 -1.93 -5.70 17.73
N LEU A 123 -1.66 -4.44 17.37
CA LEU A 123 -2.58 -3.63 16.58
C LEU A 123 -2.91 -4.32 15.25
N LEU A 124 -1.89 -4.75 14.48
CA LEU A 124 -2.09 -5.44 13.20
C LEU A 124 -2.85 -6.77 13.37
N TYR A 125 -2.53 -7.54 14.40
CA TYR A 125 -3.20 -8.79 14.73
C TYR A 125 -4.67 -8.55 15.04
N HIS A 126 -4.99 -7.51 15.82
CA HIS A 126 -6.37 -7.12 16.09
C HIS A 126 -7.09 -6.69 14.81
N VAL A 127 -6.47 -5.86 13.97
CA VAL A 127 -7.05 -5.44 12.69
C VAL A 127 -7.42 -6.65 11.80
N VAL A 128 -6.58 -7.68 11.78
CA VAL A 128 -6.77 -8.84 10.90
C VAL A 128 -7.72 -9.87 11.48
N PHE A 129 -7.55 -10.22 12.76
CA PHE A 129 -8.20 -11.39 13.36
C PHE A 129 -9.35 -11.04 14.31
N SER A 130 -9.47 -9.79 14.76
CA SER A 130 -10.58 -9.33 15.60
C SER A 130 -11.57 -8.54 14.73
N LYS A 131 -12.86 -8.88 14.77
CA LYS A 131 -13.91 -8.20 13.98
C LYS A 131 -14.30 -6.81 14.53
N ASP A 132 -13.37 -6.09 15.17
CA ASP A 132 -13.71 -4.99 16.09
C ASP A 132 -13.49 -3.57 15.56
N GLU A 133 -14.43 -2.72 15.98
CA GLU A 133 -14.82 -1.35 15.61
C GLU A 133 -13.75 -0.24 15.75
N ILE A 134 -12.48 -0.59 16.02
CA ILE A 134 -11.42 0.36 16.43
C ILE A 134 -10.90 1.23 15.26
N LEU A 135 -11.13 0.79 14.02
CA LEU A 135 -10.53 1.43 12.84
C LEU A 135 -11.46 2.37 12.10
N VAL A 136 -12.78 2.19 12.21
CA VAL A 136 -13.79 2.97 11.50
C VAL A 136 -14.97 3.24 12.44
N PRO A 137 -15.39 4.51 12.63
CA PRO A 137 -16.42 4.88 13.60
C PRO A 137 -17.76 4.16 13.45
N ASP A 138 -18.14 3.76 12.23
CA ASP A 138 -19.52 3.37 11.89
C ASP A 138 -19.69 1.90 11.45
N LYS A 139 -18.89 0.97 11.99
CA LYS A 139 -18.95 -0.48 11.64
C LYS A 139 -18.71 -0.78 10.16
N LEU A 140 -18.05 0.12 9.41
CA LEU A 140 -17.62 -0.23 8.05
C LEU A 140 -16.42 -1.18 8.14
N ASP A 141 -16.51 -2.28 7.42
CA ASP A 141 -15.44 -3.27 7.35
C ASP A 141 -14.24 -2.65 6.59
N PHE A 142 -13.21 -2.23 7.33
CA PHE A 142 -11.97 -1.68 6.79
C PHE A 142 -11.38 -2.58 5.69
N LYS A 143 -11.48 -3.91 5.86
CA LYS A 143 -11.04 -4.88 4.85
C LYS A 143 -11.88 -4.78 3.57
N ASN A 144 -13.18 -4.51 3.69
CA ASN A 144 -14.06 -4.26 2.53
C ASN A 144 -13.73 -2.95 1.80
N ILE A 145 -13.19 -1.94 2.48
CA ILE A 145 -12.66 -0.74 1.82
C ILE A 145 -11.42 -1.13 1.00
N LEU A 146 -10.48 -1.83 1.63
CA LEU A 146 -9.24 -2.23 0.97
C LEU A 146 -9.47 -3.17 -0.22
N ILE A 147 -10.36 -4.17 -0.10
CA ILE A 147 -10.66 -5.09 -1.22
C ILE A 147 -11.30 -4.37 -2.40
N GLN A 148 -12.15 -3.37 -2.15
CA GLN A 148 -12.75 -2.56 -3.21
C GLN A 148 -11.70 -1.73 -3.93
N ILE A 149 -10.78 -1.09 -3.21
CA ILE A 149 -9.67 -0.35 -3.83
C ILE A 149 -8.81 -1.32 -4.66
N ARG A 150 -8.38 -2.42 -4.03
CA ARG A 150 -7.54 -3.45 -4.66
C ARG A 150 -8.16 -3.98 -5.95
N SER A 151 -9.42 -4.40 -5.89
CA SER A 151 -10.05 -5.13 -6.99
C SER A 151 -10.57 -4.21 -8.08
N ASN A 152 -11.05 -3.01 -7.73
CA ASN A 152 -11.78 -2.16 -8.68
C ASN A 152 -10.94 -1.03 -9.29
N VAL A 153 -9.84 -0.60 -8.64
CA VAL A 153 -9.01 0.52 -9.15
C VAL A 153 -7.52 0.21 -9.22
N SER A 154 -6.97 -0.63 -8.33
CA SER A 154 -5.56 -1.02 -8.41
C SER A 154 -5.32 -2.08 -9.48
N PHE A 155 -6.06 -3.18 -9.44
CA PHE A 155 -5.96 -4.29 -10.40
C PHE A 155 -7.25 -4.43 -11.22
N HIS A 156 -7.60 -3.37 -11.95
CA HIS A 156 -8.88 -3.18 -12.64
C HIS A 156 -9.04 -3.98 -13.94
N TYR A 157 -8.03 -4.73 -14.39
CA TYR A 157 -8.02 -5.44 -15.68
C TYR A 157 -9.08 -6.55 -15.81
N TYR A 158 -9.55 -7.09 -14.70
CA TYR A 158 -10.46 -8.25 -14.67
C TYR A 158 -11.87 -7.91 -14.18
N GLN A 159 -12.17 -6.62 -13.95
CA GLN A 159 -13.49 -6.19 -13.47
C GLN A 159 -14.38 -5.73 -14.62
N SER A 160 -15.71 -5.84 -14.43
CA SER A 160 -16.65 -5.09 -15.27
C SER A 160 -16.31 -3.61 -15.08
N GLY A 161 -16.06 -2.81 -16.11
CA GLY A 161 -15.64 -1.39 -15.98
C GLY A 161 -16.63 -0.46 -15.24
N LYS A 162 -17.69 -1.01 -14.65
CA LYS A 162 -18.76 -0.33 -13.90
C LYS A 162 -18.24 0.52 -12.71
N PRO A 163 -17.32 0.05 -11.84
CA PRO A 163 -16.76 0.90 -10.77
C PRO A 163 -16.07 2.15 -11.31
N LEU A 164 -15.23 2.01 -12.34
CA LEU A 164 -14.55 3.13 -12.99
C LEU A 164 -15.53 4.08 -13.68
N ALA A 165 -16.53 3.55 -14.40
CA ALA A 165 -17.58 4.36 -15.00
C ALA A 165 -18.40 5.13 -13.94
N ASN A 166 -18.62 4.54 -12.77
CA ASN A 166 -19.28 5.22 -11.66
C ASN A 166 -18.40 6.34 -11.10
N GLY A 167 -17.11 6.09 -10.90
CA GLY A 167 -16.16 7.13 -10.50
C GLY A 167 -16.08 8.28 -11.50
N PHE A 168 -16.06 7.97 -12.80
CA PHE A 168 -16.12 8.97 -13.85
C PHE A 168 -17.39 9.82 -13.73
N ARG A 169 -18.57 9.19 -13.60
CA ARG A 169 -19.83 9.94 -13.44
C ARG A 169 -19.87 10.75 -12.16
N GLU A 170 -19.27 10.23 -11.09
CA GLU A 170 -19.16 10.93 -9.82
C GLU A 170 -18.36 12.22 -9.99
N HIS A 171 -17.18 12.15 -10.62
CA HIS A 171 -16.35 13.32 -10.90
C HIS A 171 -17.05 14.32 -11.82
N PHE A 172 -17.43 13.89 -13.03
CA PHE A 172 -17.85 14.79 -14.11
C PHE A 172 -19.29 15.31 -13.99
N PHE A 173 -20.19 14.57 -13.31
CA PHE A 173 -21.62 14.89 -13.33
C PHE A 173 -22.27 15.09 -11.95
N LYS A 174 -21.67 14.60 -10.86
CA LYS A 174 -22.32 14.61 -9.52
C LYS A 174 -21.59 15.45 -8.49
N ASN A 175 -20.26 15.49 -8.53
CA ASN A 175 -19.47 16.18 -7.53
C ASN A 175 -19.46 17.70 -7.78
N SER A 176 -20.28 18.43 -7.02
CA SER A 176 -20.34 19.90 -7.07
C SER A 176 -19.25 20.58 -6.24
N LYS A 177 -18.48 19.84 -5.43
CA LYS A 177 -17.45 20.39 -4.52
C LYS A 177 -16.10 20.58 -5.20
N ILE A 178 -15.85 19.95 -6.34
CA ILE A 178 -14.61 20.14 -7.12
C ILE A 178 -14.69 21.43 -7.95
N ASN A 179 -13.53 21.97 -8.32
CA ASN A 179 -13.49 23.16 -9.17
C ASN A 179 -14.20 22.90 -10.51
N LYS A 180 -14.88 23.92 -11.03
CA LYS A 180 -15.72 23.80 -12.23
C LYS A 180 -14.91 23.34 -13.44
N GLU A 181 -13.71 23.90 -13.62
CA GLU A 181 -12.85 23.61 -14.75
C GLU A 181 -12.44 22.12 -14.83
N SER A 182 -12.08 21.52 -13.69
CA SER A 182 -11.71 20.09 -13.60
C SER A 182 -12.89 19.15 -13.84
N ARG A 183 -14.12 19.63 -13.61
CA ARG A 183 -15.35 18.87 -13.85
C ARG A 183 -15.82 19.00 -15.30
N ASP A 184 -15.70 20.17 -15.88
CA ASP A 184 -16.34 20.45 -17.17
C ASP A 184 -15.55 19.89 -18.36
N TYR A 185 -14.26 19.52 -18.17
CA TYR A 185 -13.40 19.00 -19.24
C TYR A 185 -12.66 17.71 -18.87
N ALA A 186 -12.68 16.73 -19.79
CA ALA A 186 -11.92 15.48 -19.68
C ALA A 186 -10.53 15.62 -20.28
N TYR A 187 -9.54 16.01 -19.47
CA TYR A 187 -8.17 16.28 -19.93
C TYR A 187 -7.38 15.01 -20.24
N TYR A 188 -6.48 15.13 -21.23
CA TYR A 188 -5.45 14.15 -21.58
C TYR A 188 -4.27 14.86 -22.25
N SER A 189 -3.09 14.26 -22.14
CA SER A 189 -1.87 14.63 -22.89
C SER A 189 -1.44 13.41 -23.69
N ILE A 190 -1.22 13.56 -25.00
CA ILE A 190 -0.72 12.50 -25.86
C ILE A 190 0.39 13.02 -26.76
N LYS A 191 1.54 12.37 -26.69
CA LYS A 191 2.65 12.49 -27.63
C LYS A 191 3.21 11.08 -27.90
N GLN A 192 2.82 10.53 -29.04
CA GLN A 192 3.09 9.13 -29.40
C GLN A 192 4.58 8.75 -29.35
N SER A 193 5.48 9.71 -29.55
CA SER A 193 6.93 9.50 -29.55
C SER A 193 7.61 9.64 -28.18
N ALA A 194 6.89 10.01 -27.11
CA ALA A 194 7.49 10.31 -25.81
C ALA A 194 6.62 9.80 -24.65
N PHE A 195 7.01 8.66 -24.06
CA PHE A 195 6.25 7.98 -22.99
C PHE A 195 5.86 8.93 -21.85
N ASP A 196 6.82 9.69 -21.30
CA ASP A 196 6.63 10.57 -20.14
C ASP A 196 5.73 11.80 -20.42
N GLU A 197 5.44 12.10 -21.70
CA GLU A 197 4.56 13.20 -22.09
C GLU A 197 3.10 12.74 -22.31
N ASN A 198 2.81 11.46 -22.05
CA ASN A 198 1.45 10.91 -22.15
C ASN A 198 0.81 10.77 -20.77
N ARG A 199 -0.43 11.25 -20.65
CA ARG A 199 -1.26 10.98 -19.46
C ARG A 199 -2.75 11.11 -19.75
N PHE A 200 -3.53 10.21 -19.18
CA PHE A 200 -4.99 10.22 -19.29
C PHE A 200 -5.62 10.72 -17.98
N TYR A 201 -5.60 12.03 -17.75
CA TYR A 201 -6.04 12.64 -16.49
C TYR A 201 -7.52 12.35 -16.16
N TYR A 202 -8.37 12.22 -17.17
CA TYR A 202 -9.78 11.83 -16.95
C TYR A 202 -9.94 10.44 -16.30
N ALA A 203 -8.99 9.52 -16.54
CA ALA A 203 -8.98 8.20 -15.94
C ALA A 203 -8.52 8.26 -14.47
N ASP A 204 -7.52 9.10 -14.18
CA ASP A 204 -7.11 9.39 -12.80
C ASP A 204 -8.26 10.01 -12.00
N ALA A 205 -8.97 10.98 -12.58
CA ALA A 205 -10.14 11.60 -11.98
C ALA A 205 -11.24 10.57 -11.63
N ALA A 206 -11.50 9.62 -12.54
CA ALA A 206 -12.46 8.55 -12.29
C ALA A 206 -12.05 7.66 -11.11
N ILE A 207 -10.77 7.28 -11.02
CA ILE A 207 -10.23 6.50 -9.91
C ILE A 207 -10.33 7.27 -8.60
N THR A 208 -9.87 8.52 -8.58
CA THR A 208 -9.89 9.37 -7.38
C THR A 208 -11.30 9.54 -6.86
N ALA A 209 -12.26 9.85 -7.72
CA ALA A 209 -13.66 10.01 -7.32
C ALA A 209 -14.28 8.70 -6.82
N TYR A 210 -13.94 7.56 -7.41
CA TYR A 210 -14.38 6.25 -6.91
C TYR A 210 -13.83 5.97 -5.51
N ILE A 211 -12.54 6.23 -5.28
CA ILE A 211 -11.90 6.08 -3.97
C ILE A 211 -12.55 7.02 -2.96
N SER A 212 -12.66 8.31 -3.27
CA SER A 212 -13.29 9.29 -2.39
C SER A 212 -14.71 8.91 -2.03
N LYS A 213 -15.48 8.36 -2.98
CA LYS A 213 -16.83 7.87 -2.70
C LYS A 213 -16.81 6.73 -1.68
N ILE A 214 -15.98 5.70 -1.86
CA ILE A 214 -15.89 4.59 -0.90
C ILE A 214 -15.53 5.10 0.50
N LEU A 215 -14.56 6.00 0.58
CA LEU A 215 -14.09 6.54 1.85
C LEU A 215 -15.13 7.46 2.52
N ASN A 216 -15.87 8.25 1.73
CA ASN A 216 -16.96 9.07 2.25
C ASN A 216 -18.14 8.22 2.72
N ASP A 217 -18.49 7.16 1.97
CA ASP A 217 -19.52 6.20 2.38
C ASP A 217 -19.12 5.48 3.69
N ALA A 218 -17.84 5.49 4.06
CA ALA A 218 -17.31 4.97 5.31
C ALA A 218 -17.28 5.97 6.48
N GLY A 219 -17.74 7.20 6.27
CA GLY A 219 -17.97 8.20 7.34
C GLY A 219 -16.78 9.10 7.70
N ASP A 220 -15.53 8.73 7.35
CA ASP A 220 -14.35 9.56 7.66
C ASP A 220 -13.18 9.33 6.69
N THR A 221 -13.16 10.08 5.60
CA THR A 221 -12.17 9.94 4.52
C THR A 221 -10.74 10.24 4.96
N GLU A 222 -10.52 11.29 5.74
CA GLU A 222 -9.18 11.72 6.14
C GLU A 222 -8.58 10.72 7.13
N THR A 223 -9.36 10.31 8.12
CA THR A 223 -8.93 9.30 9.10
C THR A 223 -8.63 7.97 8.42
N ILE A 224 -9.49 7.49 7.52
CA ILE A 224 -9.28 6.18 6.86
C ILE A 224 -8.06 6.24 5.95
N SER A 225 -7.90 7.30 5.17
CA SER A 225 -6.73 7.47 4.31
C SER A 225 -5.44 7.52 5.12
N GLY A 226 -5.42 8.29 6.20
CA GLY A 226 -4.31 8.37 7.14
C GLY A 226 -3.97 7.01 7.76
N ARG A 227 -4.99 6.25 8.18
CA ARG A 227 -4.82 4.90 8.74
C ARG A 227 -4.21 3.92 7.74
N ILE A 228 -4.61 3.95 6.47
CA ILE A 228 -4.02 3.09 5.43
C ILE A 228 -2.51 3.32 5.34
N ILE A 229 -2.08 4.58 5.19
CA ILE A 229 -0.66 4.93 5.09
C ILE A 229 0.10 4.60 6.37
N GLN A 230 -0.50 4.91 7.54
CA GLN A 230 0.09 4.61 8.83
C GLN A 230 0.31 3.11 9.03
N LEU A 231 -0.70 2.29 8.73
CA LEU A 231 -0.62 0.83 8.83
C LEU A 231 0.43 0.26 7.87
N SER A 232 0.53 0.75 6.63
CA SER A 232 1.61 0.36 5.73
C SER A 232 3.00 0.65 6.33
N GLY A 233 3.16 1.78 7.00
CA GLY A 233 4.38 2.09 7.75
C GLY A 233 4.64 1.11 8.90
N PHE A 234 3.63 0.80 9.70
CA PHE A 234 3.74 -0.14 10.82
C PHE A 234 4.09 -1.56 10.38
N VAL A 235 3.47 -2.04 9.28
CA VAL A 235 3.80 -3.34 8.67
C VAL A 235 5.29 -3.42 8.36
N SER A 236 5.88 -2.35 7.80
CA SER A 236 7.31 -2.34 7.46
C SER A 236 8.22 -2.51 8.68
N LEU A 237 7.90 -1.84 9.80
CA LEU A 237 8.70 -1.89 11.03
C LEU A 237 8.64 -3.26 11.69
N VAL A 238 7.45 -3.85 11.76
CA VAL A 238 7.24 -5.17 12.36
C VAL A 238 7.91 -6.25 11.53
N ILE A 239 7.76 -6.20 10.20
CA ILE A 239 8.42 -7.14 9.29
C ILE A 239 9.94 -7.10 9.45
N VAL A 240 10.55 -5.91 9.49
CA VAL A 240 12.01 -5.79 9.68
C VAL A 240 12.45 -6.40 11.00
N GLY A 241 11.73 -6.15 12.09
CA GLY A 241 12.04 -6.74 13.40
C GLY A 241 11.97 -8.26 13.38
N LEU A 242 10.91 -8.82 12.77
CA LEU A 242 10.74 -10.26 12.62
C LEU A 242 11.85 -10.88 11.74
N LEU A 243 12.18 -10.24 10.63
CA LEU A 243 13.23 -10.68 9.72
C LEU A 243 14.61 -10.65 10.37
N ASP A 244 14.94 -9.64 11.18
CA ASP A 244 16.23 -9.60 11.87
C ASP A 244 16.36 -10.78 12.84
N ILE A 245 15.31 -11.08 13.62
CA ILE A 245 15.29 -12.25 14.52
C ILE A 245 15.43 -13.55 13.73
N TYR A 246 14.66 -13.70 12.65
CA TYR A 246 14.73 -14.87 11.76
C TYR A 246 16.13 -15.07 11.19
N LEU A 247 16.71 -14.02 10.60
CA LEU A 247 18.03 -14.07 9.98
C LEU A 247 19.13 -14.31 11.01
N GLN A 248 18.97 -13.84 12.25
CA GLN A 248 19.89 -14.17 13.34
C GLN A 248 19.86 -15.67 13.68
N GLU A 249 18.69 -16.29 13.72
CA GLU A 249 18.57 -17.76 13.90
C GLU A 249 19.20 -18.53 12.73
N LYS A 250 19.03 -18.04 11.49
CA LYS A 250 19.54 -18.70 10.28
C LYS A 250 21.03 -18.49 10.02
N LYS A 251 21.74 -17.70 10.84
CA LYS A 251 23.20 -17.62 10.80
C LYS A 251 23.79 -18.91 11.34
N CYS A 252 24.16 -19.82 10.46
CA CYS A 252 25.13 -20.86 10.79
C CYS A 252 26.50 -20.20 10.99
N PHE A 253 27.17 -20.50 12.11
CA PHE A 253 28.60 -20.27 12.28
C PHE A 253 29.41 -21.10 11.26
#